data_AF-A0A535X922-F1
#
_entry.id   AF-A0A535X922-F1
#
_cell.length_a   1.000
_cell.length_b   1.000
_cell.length_c   1.000
_cell.angle_alpha   90.00
_cell.angle_beta   90.00
_cell.angle_gamma   90.00
#
_symmetry.space_group_name_H-M   'P 1'
#
loop_
_entity.id
_entity.type
_entity.pdbx_description
1 polymer ?
#
loop_
_entity_poly.entity_id
_entity_poly.type
_entity_poly.pdbx_seq_one_letter_code
_entity_poly.pdbx_strand_id
1 'polypeptide(L)'
;MIEEPKNDRVIGVELEHEMRQAYLDYSMSVIVSRALPDVRDGLKPVQRRILYTMLEEGLRNDRPFRKSANVVGVVMAKYHPHGDVPIYDALVRLAQDFAARYPLVQGQGNFGCFTGDTKVELYNGEQKPFTELVEMAHKGLRAEIFTVDPHRNVRIKPLRAPRLVRRNDPVVKVTLESGAEIVCTPDHRFMLRDGTYREAQQLKAKDQLMPFSRSAIPERLHRTGAFPIPASLTQKVSKVEPAGRADVYDLTVDLTQNFALAAGVFVHNSIDDDPPAHMRYTEARSPTSKRRRSTGCRTTTTGISNPPSSRRGSRTSS
;
A
#
# COMPACT_ATOMS: atom_id res chain seq x y z
N MET A 1 -49.03 46.32 -0.54
CA MET A 1 -48.40 45.47 0.50
C MET A 1 -48.44 44.06 -0.04
N ILE A 2 -47.28 43.45 -0.31
CA ILE A 2 -47.19 42.09 -0.83
C ILE A 2 -47.09 41.19 0.41
N GLU A 3 -48.15 40.43 0.71
CA GLU A 3 -48.12 39.43 1.78
C GLU A 3 -47.23 38.26 1.34
N GLU A 4 -46.22 37.94 2.15
CA GLU A 4 -45.41 36.72 1.96
C GLU A 4 -46.26 35.47 2.26
N PRO A 5 -46.13 34.39 1.47
CA PRO A 5 -46.91 33.19 1.68
C PRO A 5 -46.50 32.51 3.00
N LYS A 6 -47.46 32.42 3.94
CA LYS A 6 -47.33 31.63 5.17
C LYS A 6 -47.13 30.16 4.80
N ASN A 7 -45.93 29.66 5.06
CA ASN A 7 -45.62 28.25 4.91
C ASN A 7 -46.25 27.50 6.09
N ASP A 8 -47.39 26.83 5.89
CA ASP A 8 -48.30 26.30 6.92
C ASP A 8 -47.78 25.10 7.75
N ARG A 9 -46.47 24.85 7.78
CA ARG A 9 -45.85 23.78 8.58
C ARG A 9 -44.52 24.19 9.22
N VAL A 10 -44.45 25.39 9.77
CA VAL A 10 -43.30 25.80 10.59
C VAL A 10 -43.57 25.44 12.05
N ILE A 11 -42.87 24.44 12.56
CA ILE A 11 -42.90 24.07 13.99
C ILE A 11 -41.76 24.83 14.67
N GLY A 12 -42.10 25.71 15.61
CA GLY A 12 -41.10 26.37 16.45
C GLY A 12 -40.46 25.36 17.41
N VAL A 13 -39.14 25.26 17.40
CA VAL A 13 -38.36 24.43 18.32
C VAL A 13 -37.45 25.30 19.16
N GLU A 14 -37.33 24.97 20.44
CA GLU A 14 -36.44 25.68 21.36
C GLU A 14 -34.99 25.31 21.05
N LEU A 15 -34.15 26.31 20.77
CA LEU A 15 -32.77 26.10 20.34
C LEU A 15 -31.95 25.32 21.38
N GLU A 16 -32.07 25.65 22.66
CA GLU A 16 -31.32 24.97 23.73
C GLU A 16 -31.68 23.47 23.80
N HIS A 17 -32.97 23.17 23.69
CA HIS A 17 -33.47 21.80 23.70
C HIS A 17 -32.96 21.01 22.49
N GLU A 18 -33.12 21.57 21.29
CA GLU A 18 -32.69 20.93 20.04
C GLU A 18 -31.18 20.71 20.01
N MET A 19 -30.37 21.69 20.42
CA MET A 19 -28.92 21.55 20.49
C MET A 19 -28.49 20.44 21.45
N ARG A 20 -29.10 20.36 22.63
CA ARG A 20 -28.79 19.32 23.62
C ARG A 20 -29.15 17.94 23.08
N GLN A 21 -30.33 17.80 22.48
CA GLN A 21 -30.81 16.53 21.94
C GLN A 21 -29.95 16.06 20.77
N ALA A 22 -29.73 16.92 19.77
CA ALA A 22 -28.89 16.60 18.61
C ALA A 22 -27.45 16.24 19.01
N TYR A 23 -26.88 16.94 19.99
CA TYR A 23 -25.55 16.63 20.53
C TYR A 23 -25.50 15.25 21.20
N LEU A 24 -26.49 14.93 22.03
CA LEU A 24 -26.56 13.64 22.72
C LEU A 24 -26.78 12.49 21.74
N ASP A 25 -27.68 12.65 20.77
CA ASP A 25 -27.99 11.60 19.78
C ASP A 25 -26.78 11.31 18.89
N TYR A 26 -26.12 12.36 18.40
CA TYR A 26 -24.89 12.21 17.65
C TYR A 26 -23.80 11.55 18.50
N SER A 27 -23.59 12.00 19.74
CA SER A 27 -22.55 11.46 20.64
C SER A 27 -22.78 9.99 20.94
N MET A 28 -24.02 9.60 21.26
CA MET A 28 -24.37 8.21 21.52
C MET A 28 -24.15 7.32 20.30
N SER A 29 -24.54 7.80 19.10
CA SER A 29 -24.31 7.07 17.85
C SER A 29 -22.81 6.85 17.58
N VAL A 30 -21.96 7.84 17.88
CA VAL A 30 -20.51 7.77 17.72
C VAL A 30 -19.91 6.74 18.68
N ILE A 31 -20.30 6.78 19.96
CA ILE A 31 -19.76 5.88 20.99
C ILE A 31 -20.10 4.43 20.66
N VAL A 32 -21.38 4.14 20.40
CA VAL A 32 -21.88 2.76 20.25
C VAL A 32 -21.55 2.18 18.87
N SER A 33 -21.73 2.96 17.81
CA SER A 33 -21.75 2.43 16.43
C SER A 33 -20.53 2.79 15.60
N ARG A 34 -19.51 3.45 16.17
CA ARG A 34 -18.32 3.88 15.42
C ARG A 34 -17.01 3.76 16.20
N ALA A 35 -16.93 4.36 17.38
CA ALA A 35 -15.67 4.62 18.06
C ALA A 35 -15.14 3.41 18.83
N LEU A 36 -16.00 2.76 19.63
CA LEU A 36 -15.61 1.68 20.54
C LEU A 36 -15.77 0.29 19.90
N PRO A 37 -14.86 -0.64 20.19
CA PRO A 37 -15.04 -2.05 19.84
C PRO A 37 -16.05 -2.74 20.76
N ASP A 38 -16.68 -3.80 20.28
CA ASP A 38 -17.52 -4.67 21.12
C ASP A 38 -16.62 -5.57 21.98
N VAL A 39 -16.99 -5.80 23.24
CA VAL A 39 -16.20 -6.61 24.18
C VAL A 39 -16.08 -8.08 23.77
N ARG A 40 -17.06 -8.60 23.02
CA ARG A 40 -17.14 -10.03 22.66
C ARG A 40 -16.15 -10.42 21.59
N ASP A 41 -15.92 -9.52 20.63
CA ASP A 41 -15.05 -9.78 19.47
C ASP A 41 -13.86 -8.81 19.35
N GLY A 42 -13.86 -7.72 20.11
CA GLY A 42 -12.83 -6.68 20.05
C GLY A 42 -12.85 -5.87 18.75
N LEU A 43 -13.90 -5.97 17.93
CA LEU A 43 -13.98 -5.35 16.62
C LEU A 43 -14.86 -4.10 16.62
N LYS A 44 -14.40 -3.07 15.90
CA LYS A 44 -15.24 -1.93 15.54
C LYS A 44 -16.27 -2.33 14.48
N PRO A 45 -17.42 -1.65 14.37
CA PRO A 45 -18.46 -1.98 13.40
C PRO A 45 -17.96 -2.06 11.94
N VAL A 46 -17.06 -1.18 11.51
CA VAL A 46 -16.48 -1.21 10.16
C VAL A 46 -15.64 -2.47 9.91
N GLN A 47 -14.82 -2.87 10.88
CA GLN A 47 -13.96 -4.05 10.77
C GLN A 47 -14.80 -5.34 10.68
N ARG A 48 -15.86 -5.42 11.50
CA ARG A 48 -16.80 -6.54 11.48
C ARG A 48 -17.48 -6.69 10.13
N ARG A 49 -17.97 -5.58 9.55
CA ARG A 49 -18.63 -5.57 8.23
C ARG A 49 -17.69 -6.04 7.12
N ILE A 50 -16.43 -5.59 7.14
CA ILE A 50 -15.41 -6.03 6.19
C ILE A 50 -15.18 -7.54 6.27
N LEU A 51 -14.91 -8.07 7.47
CA LEU A 51 -14.65 -9.50 7.65
C LEU A 51 -15.88 -10.36 7.30
N TYR A 52 -17.08 -9.88 7.63
CA TYR A 52 -18.33 -10.55 7.28
C TYR A 52 -18.56 -10.58 5.76
N THR A 53 -18.36 -9.45 5.06
CA THR A 53 -18.44 -9.42 3.59
C THR A 53 -17.40 -10.33 2.94
N MET A 54 -16.17 -10.37 3.46
CA MET A 54 -15.13 -11.27 2.95
C MET A 54 -15.52 -12.75 3.12
N LEU A 55 -16.20 -13.09 4.22
CA LEU A 55 -16.74 -14.42 4.44
C LEU A 55 -17.86 -14.77 3.43
N GLU A 56 -18.80 -13.85 3.22
CA GLU A 56 -19.93 -14.04 2.28
C GLU A 56 -19.48 -14.14 0.82
N GLU A 57 -18.54 -13.31 0.39
CA GLU A 57 -17.96 -13.33 -0.96
C GLU A 57 -17.00 -14.52 -1.17
N GLY A 58 -16.81 -15.37 -0.15
CA GLY A 58 -15.99 -16.58 -0.23
C GLY A 58 -14.49 -16.29 -0.34
N LEU A 59 -14.02 -15.14 0.16
CA LEU A 59 -12.61 -14.73 0.17
C LEU A 59 -11.83 -15.46 1.27
N ARG A 60 -11.89 -16.78 1.26
CA ARG A 60 -11.19 -17.66 2.19
C ARG A 60 -9.69 -17.74 1.84
N ASN A 61 -8.92 -18.30 2.75
CA ASN A 61 -7.45 -18.34 2.64
C ASN A 61 -6.92 -19.31 1.56
N ASP A 62 -7.75 -20.25 1.13
CA ASP A 62 -7.52 -21.21 0.04
C ASP A 62 -7.85 -20.62 -1.34
N ARG A 63 -8.47 -19.43 -1.39
CA ARG A 63 -8.87 -18.77 -2.62
C ARG A 63 -7.83 -17.74 -3.10
N PRO A 64 -7.79 -17.44 -4.41
CA PRO A 64 -6.98 -16.37 -4.94
C PRO A 64 -7.43 -15.03 -4.34
N PHE A 65 -6.52 -14.07 -4.32
CA PHE A 65 -6.81 -12.72 -3.90
C PHE A 65 -7.86 -12.07 -4.83
N ARG A 66 -8.65 -11.15 -4.29
CA ARG A 66 -9.54 -10.30 -5.09
C ARG A 66 -9.26 -8.84 -4.85
N LYS A 67 -9.55 -8.03 -5.88
CA LYS A 67 -9.35 -6.58 -5.82
C LYS A 67 -9.98 -5.97 -4.56
N SER A 68 -9.21 -5.21 -3.80
CA SER A 68 -9.68 -4.56 -2.57
C SER A 68 -10.85 -3.62 -2.85
N ALA A 69 -10.86 -2.94 -4.00
CA ALA A 69 -11.98 -2.10 -4.45
C ALA A 69 -13.30 -2.89 -4.58
N ASN A 70 -13.25 -4.18 -4.94
CA ASN A 70 -14.43 -5.03 -4.99
C ASN A 70 -14.98 -5.27 -3.56
N VAL A 71 -14.11 -5.61 -2.61
CA VAL A 71 -14.51 -5.80 -1.21
C VAL A 71 -15.10 -4.52 -0.63
N VAL A 72 -14.42 -3.39 -0.81
CA VAL A 72 -14.91 -2.07 -0.34
C VAL A 72 -16.24 -1.71 -0.97
N GLY A 73 -16.39 -1.88 -2.28
CA GLY A 73 -17.64 -1.61 -2.98
C GLY A 73 -18.81 -2.45 -2.46
N VAL A 74 -18.59 -3.74 -2.19
CA VAL A 74 -19.64 -4.62 -1.65
C VAL A 74 -19.98 -4.28 -0.20
N VAL A 75 -18.98 -3.98 0.64
CA VAL A 75 -19.21 -3.55 2.03
C VAL A 75 -20.02 -2.26 2.04
N MET A 76 -19.68 -1.30 1.19
CA MET A 76 -20.39 -0.03 1.07
C MET A 76 -21.84 -0.25 0.63
N ALA A 77 -22.05 -1.08 -0.40
CA ALA A 77 -23.37 -1.35 -0.95
C ALA A 77 -24.30 -2.11 0.00
N LYS A 78 -23.77 -3.10 0.75
CA LYS A 78 -24.59 -3.99 1.58
C LYS A 78 -24.68 -3.57 3.04
N TYR A 79 -23.60 -3.04 3.63
CA TYR A 79 -23.46 -2.98 5.09
C TYR A 79 -22.98 -1.63 5.65
N HIS A 80 -22.36 -0.76 4.85
CA HIS A 80 -21.72 0.47 5.34
C HIS A 80 -22.13 1.68 4.50
N PRO A 81 -23.20 2.41 4.88
CA PRO A 81 -23.73 3.55 4.11
C PRO A 81 -22.91 4.83 4.34
N HIS A 82 -21.58 4.71 4.31
CA HIS A 82 -20.63 5.82 4.43
C HIS A 82 -19.56 5.66 3.35
N GLY A 83 -18.68 6.65 3.22
CA GLY A 83 -17.66 6.67 2.17
C GLY A 83 -16.80 5.39 2.12
N ASP A 84 -16.23 5.15 0.94
CA ASP A 84 -15.30 4.07 0.65
C ASP A 84 -13.97 4.19 1.43
N VAL A 85 -13.48 5.43 1.59
CA VAL A 85 -12.23 5.75 2.31
C VAL A 85 -12.12 5.10 3.71
N PRO A 86 -13.06 5.28 4.66
CA PRO A 86 -12.95 4.68 5.99
C PRO A 86 -13.04 3.14 5.98
N ILE A 87 -13.72 2.56 4.99
CA ILE A 87 -13.78 1.09 4.82
C ILE A 87 -12.41 0.60 4.36
N TYR A 88 -11.83 1.27 3.36
CA TYR A 88 -10.53 0.93 2.83
C TYR A 88 -9.42 1.06 3.89
N ASP A 89 -9.41 2.16 4.66
CA ASP A 89 -8.48 2.36 5.78
C ASP A 89 -8.53 1.23 6.81
N ALA A 90 -9.74 0.82 7.17
CA ALA A 90 -9.95 -0.28 8.09
C ALA A 90 -9.44 -1.61 7.50
N LEU A 91 -9.69 -1.87 6.21
CA LEU A 91 -9.19 -3.06 5.50
C LEU A 91 -7.65 -3.10 5.51
N VAL A 92 -7.00 -1.98 5.22
CA VAL A 92 -5.54 -1.87 5.24
C VAL A 92 -4.99 -2.15 6.63
N ARG A 93 -5.56 -1.56 7.69
CA ARG A 93 -5.12 -1.81 9.07
C ARG A 93 -5.27 -3.26 9.50
N LEU A 94 -6.31 -3.95 9.02
CA LEU A 94 -6.50 -5.38 9.28
C LEU A 94 -5.45 -6.26 8.59
N ALA A 95 -4.78 -5.74 7.56
CA ALA A 95 -3.74 -6.44 6.80
C ALA A 95 -2.30 -6.13 7.24
N GLN A 96 -2.08 -5.02 7.95
CA GLN A 96 -0.75 -4.59 8.40
C GLN A 96 -0.27 -5.38 9.63
N ASP A 97 0.91 -5.99 9.51
CA ASP A 97 1.54 -6.81 10.55
C ASP A 97 2.16 -6.00 11.71
N PHE A 98 2.51 -4.74 11.48
CA PHE A 98 2.93 -3.82 12.53
C PHE A 98 1.76 -3.16 13.27
N ALA A 99 0.58 -3.08 12.65
CA ALA A 99 -0.61 -2.49 13.26
C ALA A 99 -1.37 -3.49 14.14
N ALA A 100 -1.38 -4.77 13.75
CA ALA A 100 -2.02 -5.85 14.47
C ALA A 100 -1.05 -7.02 14.66
N ARG A 101 -0.94 -7.52 15.89
CA ARG A 101 -0.11 -8.70 16.20
C ARG A 101 -0.49 -9.92 15.36
N TYR A 102 -1.78 -10.06 15.04
CA TYR A 102 -2.32 -11.11 14.18
C TYR A 102 -3.21 -10.46 13.12
N PRO A 103 -2.70 -10.20 11.91
CA PRO A 103 -3.50 -9.66 10.82
C PRO A 103 -4.71 -10.55 10.51
N LEU A 104 -5.88 -9.92 10.41
CA LEU A 104 -7.16 -10.60 10.13
C LEU A 104 -7.49 -10.60 8.63
N VAL A 105 -6.69 -9.90 7.83
CA VAL A 105 -6.75 -9.87 6.37
C VAL A 105 -5.34 -10.12 5.85
N GLN A 106 -5.22 -10.86 4.75
CA GLN A 106 -4.00 -10.91 3.97
C GLN A 106 -4.16 -9.95 2.80
N GLY A 107 -3.44 -8.84 2.86
CA GLY A 107 -3.32 -7.93 1.73
C GLY A 107 -2.24 -8.41 0.76
N GLN A 108 -2.51 -8.26 -0.54
CA GLN A 108 -1.52 -8.28 -1.59
C GLN A 108 -1.49 -6.89 -2.22
N GLY A 109 -0.33 -6.26 -2.11
CA GLY A 109 -0.07 -4.86 -2.43
C GLY A 109 1.43 -4.69 -2.58
N ASN A 110 1.84 -3.58 -3.19
CA ASN A 110 3.18 -3.31 -3.69
C ASN A 110 3.51 -4.19 -4.90
N PHE A 111 3.04 -3.72 -6.07
CA PHE A 111 3.43 -4.29 -7.36
C PHE A 111 4.86 -3.92 -7.65
N GLY A 112 5.74 -4.87 -7.38
CA GLY A 112 7.06 -4.82 -7.96
C GLY A 112 8.09 -4.05 -7.18
N CYS A 113 9.11 -4.75 -6.70
CA CYS A 113 10.30 -4.13 -6.16
C CYS A 113 11.49 -4.39 -7.09
N PHE A 114 12.50 -3.54 -7.02
CA PHE A 114 13.74 -3.70 -7.76
C PHE A 114 14.85 -4.25 -6.86
N THR A 115 15.87 -4.85 -7.44
CA THR A 115 17.05 -5.21 -6.67
C THR A 115 17.84 -3.96 -6.28
N GLY A 116 18.62 -4.08 -5.19
CA GLY A 116 19.37 -2.96 -4.63
C GLY A 116 20.37 -2.30 -5.59
N ASP A 117 20.89 -3.05 -6.55
CA ASP A 117 21.82 -2.62 -7.60
C ASP A 117 21.14 -1.89 -8.76
N THR A 118 19.82 -1.95 -8.87
CA THR A 118 19.07 -1.24 -9.90
C THR A 118 19.26 0.27 -9.72
N LYS A 119 19.68 0.97 -10.78
CA LYS A 119 20.01 2.40 -10.75
C LYS A 119 18.83 3.27 -11.20
N VAL A 120 18.56 4.30 -10.42
CA VAL A 120 17.57 5.35 -10.73
C VAL A 120 18.28 6.54 -11.34
N GLU A 121 17.67 7.15 -12.36
CA GLU A 121 18.18 8.39 -12.95
C GLU A 121 17.73 9.59 -12.12
N LEU A 122 18.70 10.31 -11.54
CA LEU A 122 18.44 11.54 -10.81
C LEU A 122 18.50 12.78 -11.71
N TYR A 123 17.74 13.80 -11.32
CA TYR A 123 17.72 15.08 -12.04
C TYR A 123 19.10 15.74 -12.08
N ASN A 124 19.88 15.64 -11.00
CA ASN A 124 21.21 16.25 -10.88
C ASN A 124 22.28 15.67 -11.83
N GLY A 125 21.97 14.59 -12.58
CA GLY A 125 22.93 13.94 -13.49
C GLY A 125 23.52 12.64 -12.94
N GLU A 126 23.29 12.34 -11.68
CA GLU A 126 23.81 11.12 -11.06
C GLU A 126 22.87 9.93 -11.31
N GLN A 127 23.47 8.74 -11.34
CA GLN A 127 22.76 7.47 -11.35
C GLN A 127 23.08 6.75 -10.05
N LYS A 128 22.06 6.58 -9.21
CA LYS A 128 22.23 5.99 -7.87
C LYS A 128 21.52 4.65 -7.78
N PRO A 129 22.17 3.59 -7.27
CA PRO A 129 21.49 2.33 -6.94
C PRO A 129 20.51 2.54 -5.78
N PHE A 130 19.50 1.67 -5.67
CA PHE A 130 18.52 1.72 -4.58
C PHE A 130 19.17 1.67 -3.19
N THR A 131 20.24 0.90 -3.01
CA THR A 131 20.99 0.84 -1.74
C THR A 131 21.50 2.20 -1.31
N GLU A 132 22.13 2.95 -2.22
CA GLU A 132 22.61 4.30 -1.94
C GLU A 132 21.47 5.29 -1.70
N LEU A 133 20.35 5.16 -2.42
CA LEU A 133 19.18 6.02 -2.19
C LEU A 133 18.61 5.85 -0.78
N VAL A 134 18.57 4.62 -0.26
CA VAL A 134 18.17 4.34 1.13
C VAL A 134 19.13 5.02 2.12
N GLU A 135 20.44 4.91 1.89
CA GLU A 135 21.44 5.58 2.73
C GLU A 135 21.35 7.10 2.69
N MET A 136 21.11 7.67 1.51
CA MET A 136 20.88 9.11 1.33
C MET A 136 19.66 9.57 2.13
N ALA A 137 18.56 8.81 2.09
CA ALA A 137 17.36 9.13 2.85
C ALA A 137 17.59 9.04 4.37
N HIS A 138 18.36 8.07 4.86
CA HIS A 138 18.74 8.00 6.27
C HIS A 138 19.61 9.18 6.72
N LYS A 139 20.41 9.75 5.82
CA LYS A 139 21.18 10.99 6.05
C LYS A 139 20.33 12.26 5.91
N GLY A 140 19.03 12.13 5.61
CA GLY A 140 18.12 13.27 5.39
C GLY A 140 18.34 14.00 4.06
N LEU A 141 19.12 13.42 3.14
CA LEU A 141 19.35 14.00 1.82
C LEU A 141 18.14 13.75 0.91
N ARG A 142 17.75 14.78 0.16
CA ARG A 142 16.65 14.72 -0.80
C ARG A 142 17.20 14.63 -2.21
N ALA A 143 16.54 13.83 -3.04
CA ALA A 143 16.84 13.68 -4.45
C ALA A 143 15.59 13.93 -5.29
N GLU A 144 15.79 14.39 -6.51
CA GLU A 144 14.74 14.62 -7.50
C GLU A 144 14.93 13.66 -8.67
N ILE A 145 13.83 13.15 -9.21
CA ILE A 145 13.81 12.14 -10.26
C ILE A 145 12.86 12.52 -11.38
N PHE A 146 13.06 11.90 -12.54
CA PHE A 146 12.17 12.06 -13.69
C PHE A 146 10.96 11.14 -13.58
N THR A 147 9.80 11.67 -13.95
CA THR A 147 8.50 10.99 -13.95
C THR A 147 7.74 11.38 -15.21
N VAL A 148 6.68 10.66 -15.54
CA VAL A 148 5.79 10.93 -16.68
C VAL A 148 4.39 11.23 -16.19
N ASP A 149 3.78 12.29 -16.71
CA ASP A 149 2.37 12.61 -16.44
C ASP A 149 1.41 11.82 -17.35
N PRO A 150 0.09 11.80 -17.06
CA PRO A 150 -0.89 11.11 -17.91
C PRO A 150 -0.92 11.58 -19.37
N HIS A 151 -0.41 12.79 -19.65
CA HIS A 151 -0.28 13.36 -20.98
C HIS A 151 1.05 13.01 -21.66
N ARG A 152 1.84 12.10 -21.08
CA ARG A 152 3.13 11.62 -21.59
C ARG A 152 4.23 12.68 -21.62
N ASN A 153 4.12 13.67 -20.73
CA ASN A 153 5.18 14.64 -20.53
C ASN A 153 6.07 14.26 -19.36
N VAL A 154 7.37 14.41 -19.54
CA VAL A 154 8.36 14.26 -18.48
C VAL A 154 8.23 15.42 -17.49
N ARG A 155 8.17 15.09 -16.20
CA ARG A 155 8.11 15.99 -15.05
C ARG A 155 9.19 15.62 -14.04
N ILE A 156 9.67 16.60 -13.28
CA ILE A 156 10.56 16.36 -12.13
C ILE A 156 9.70 16.29 -10.87
N LYS A 157 9.94 15.27 -10.05
CA LYS A 157 9.31 15.12 -8.73
C LYS A 157 10.36 14.72 -7.69
N PRO A 158 10.16 15.12 -6.42
CA PRO A 158 11.01 14.64 -5.34
C PRO A 158 10.79 13.14 -5.13
N LEU A 159 11.89 12.42 -4.93
CA LEU A 159 11.88 11.05 -4.46
C LEU A 159 11.58 11.01 -2.97
N ARG A 160 10.72 10.09 -2.54
CA ARG A 160 10.36 9.85 -1.14
C ARG A 160 10.63 8.42 -0.71
N ALA A 161 10.90 8.27 0.59
CA ALA A 161 10.88 7.00 1.32
C ALA A 161 11.51 5.78 0.60
N PRO A 162 12.74 5.86 0.03
CA PRO A 162 13.42 4.68 -0.47
C PRO A 162 13.66 3.71 0.69
N ARG A 163 13.30 2.45 0.53
CA ARG A 163 13.38 1.44 1.59
C ARG A 163 13.57 0.03 1.05
N LEU A 164 14.13 -0.83 1.89
CA LEU A 164 14.08 -2.27 1.70
C LEU A 164 12.65 -2.77 2.01
N VAL A 165 12.01 -3.45 1.06
CA VAL A 165 10.62 -3.91 1.22
C VAL A 165 10.58 -5.38 1.61
N ARG A 166 11.25 -6.25 0.86
CA ARG A 166 11.26 -7.71 1.10
C ARG A 166 12.67 -8.25 0.98
N ARG A 167 12.98 -9.27 1.79
CA ARG A 167 14.27 -9.97 1.73
C ARG A 167 14.12 -11.29 1.03
N ASN A 168 15.12 -11.67 0.25
CA ASN A 168 15.21 -12.97 -0.43
C ASN A 168 13.91 -13.32 -1.19
N ASP A 169 13.44 -12.43 -2.06
CA ASP A 169 12.22 -12.58 -2.89
C ASP A 169 12.60 -13.10 -4.29
N PRO A 170 11.80 -13.95 -4.97
CA PRO A 170 12.09 -14.33 -6.35
C PRO A 170 12.15 -13.11 -7.26
N VAL A 171 13.13 -13.09 -8.15
CA VAL A 171 13.33 -12.00 -9.11
C VAL A 171 13.47 -12.52 -10.53
N VAL A 172 13.09 -11.68 -11.48
CA VAL A 172 13.28 -11.87 -12.92
C VAL A 172 14.19 -10.76 -13.43
N LYS A 173 15.01 -11.11 -14.42
CA LYS A 173 15.84 -10.17 -15.16
C LYS A 173 15.20 -9.89 -16.51
N VAL A 174 14.90 -8.63 -16.74
CA VAL A 174 14.41 -8.08 -18.01
C VAL A 174 15.61 -7.46 -18.73
N THR A 175 15.99 -8.03 -19.87
CA THR A 175 17.04 -7.48 -20.74
C THR A 175 16.39 -6.67 -21.85
N LEU A 176 16.83 -5.43 -22.05
CA LEU A 176 16.36 -4.56 -23.12
C LEU A 176 17.21 -4.73 -24.39
N GLU A 177 16.68 -4.34 -25.55
CA GLU A 177 17.44 -4.32 -26.82
C GLU A 177 18.67 -3.38 -26.77
N SER A 178 18.67 -2.39 -25.89
CA SER A 178 19.84 -1.53 -25.62
C SER A 178 20.98 -2.25 -24.91
N GLY A 179 20.78 -3.48 -24.44
CA GLY A 179 21.71 -4.24 -23.60
C GLY A 179 21.58 -3.93 -22.10
N ALA A 180 20.73 -2.97 -21.72
CA ALA A 180 20.46 -2.69 -20.31
C ALA A 180 19.69 -3.85 -19.65
N GLU A 181 20.06 -4.15 -18.41
CA GLU A 181 19.43 -5.20 -17.61
C GLU A 181 18.71 -4.58 -16.40
N ILE A 182 17.49 -5.06 -16.14
CA ILE A 182 16.66 -4.62 -15.01
C ILE A 182 16.24 -5.86 -14.24
N VAL A 183 16.59 -5.93 -12.96
CA VAL A 183 16.22 -7.06 -12.11
C VAL A 183 15.14 -6.61 -11.13
N CYS A 184 13.98 -7.27 -11.17
CA CYS A 184 12.80 -6.89 -10.41
C CYS A 184 11.97 -8.11 -10.02
N THR A 185 11.00 -7.94 -9.13
CA THR A 185 10.09 -9.03 -8.80
C THR A 185 9.14 -9.35 -9.98
N PRO A 186 8.68 -10.61 -10.14
CA PRO A 186 7.85 -11.04 -11.26
C PRO A 186 6.58 -10.21 -11.50
N ASP A 187 6.01 -9.67 -10.42
CA ASP A 187 4.80 -8.85 -10.37
C ASP A 187 5.05 -7.35 -10.63
N HIS A 188 6.30 -6.93 -10.86
CA HIS A 188 6.62 -5.54 -11.15
C HIS A 188 6.03 -5.10 -12.48
N ARG A 189 5.34 -3.95 -12.50
CA ARG A 189 4.63 -3.47 -13.68
C ARG A 189 5.48 -2.48 -14.46
N PHE A 190 5.71 -2.82 -15.72
CA PHE A 190 6.31 -1.92 -16.69
C PHE A 190 5.24 -1.15 -17.44
N MET A 191 5.46 0.15 -17.61
CA MET A 191 4.62 0.99 -18.46
C MET A 191 5.00 0.72 -19.91
N LEU A 192 4.02 0.33 -20.73
CA LEU A 192 4.18 0.16 -22.16
C LEU A 192 4.02 1.51 -22.88
N ARG A 193 4.51 1.60 -24.12
CA ARG A 193 4.45 2.81 -24.94
C ARG A 193 3.02 3.27 -25.24
N ASP A 194 2.04 2.37 -25.17
CA ASP A 194 0.61 2.67 -25.31
C ASP A 194 -0.02 3.25 -24.02
N GLY A 195 0.72 3.25 -22.90
CA GLY A 195 0.26 3.71 -21.59
C GLY A 195 -0.37 2.62 -20.73
N THR A 196 -0.49 1.39 -21.24
CA THR A 196 -0.92 0.23 -20.46
C THR A 196 0.23 -0.30 -19.59
N TYR A 197 -0.10 -1.13 -18.60
CA TYR A 197 0.88 -1.74 -17.72
C TYR A 197 0.89 -3.26 -17.89
N ARG A 198 2.09 -3.85 -17.85
CA ARG A 198 2.27 -5.30 -17.89
C ARG A 198 3.28 -5.75 -16.84
N GLU A 199 3.02 -6.87 -16.20
CA GLU A 199 3.94 -7.46 -15.20
C GLU A 199 5.22 -7.98 -15.87
N ALA A 200 6.33 -7.94 -15.13
CA ALA A 200 7.65 -8.32 -15.61
C ALA A 200 7.66 -9.76 -16.16
N GLN A 201 7.02 -10.69 -15.46
CA GLN A 201 6.90 -12.09 -15.89
C GLN A 201 6.05 -12.29 -17.15
N GLN A 202 5.20 -11.32 -17.49
CA GLN A 202 4.28 -11.38 -18.63
C GLN A 202 4.82 -10.62 -19.85
N LEU A 203 5.94 -9.90 -19.71
CA LEU A 203 6.59 -9.21 -20.81
C LEU A 203 7.11 -10.22 -21.85
N LYS A 204 6.91 -9.88 -23.11
CA LYS A 204 7.34 -10.66 -24.27
C LYS A 204 8.44 -9.92 -25.02
N ALA A 205 9.26 -10.67 -25.74
CA ALA A 205 10.22 -10.08 -26.66
C ALA A 205 9.51 -9.12 -27.63
N LYS A 206 10.15 -7.97 -27.90
CA LYS A 206 9.64 -6.85 -28.72
C LYS A 206 8.53 -6.00 -28.09
N ASP A 207 8.07 -6.29 -26.86
CA ASP A 207 7.17 -5.37 -26.14
C ASP A 207 7.84 -4.00 -26.00
N GLN A 208 7.13 -2.94 -26.39
CA GLN A 208 7.63 -1.57 -26.35
C GLN A 208 7.35 -0.95 -24.98
N LEU A 209 8.41 -0.71 -24.21
CA LEU A 209 8.33 -0.05 -22.93
C LEU A 209 8.30 1.47 -23.11
N MET A 210 7.81 2.18 -22.10
CA MET A 210 7.86 3.64 -22.07
C MET A 210 9.32 4.09 -21.95
N PRO A 211 9.89 4.73 -22.97
CA PRO A 211 11.32 4.97 -23.00
C PRO A 211 11.66 6.29 -22.32
N PHE A 212 12.88 6.35 -21.80
CA PHE A 212 13.47 7.51 -21.17
C PHE A 212 14.90 7.70 -21.72
N SER A 213 15.26 8.95 -22.01
CA SER A 213 16.62 9.32 -22.38
C SER A 213 16.90 10.72 -21.87
N ARG A 214 17.97 10.86 -21.09
CA ARG A 214 18.40 12.16 -20.57
C ARG A 214 18.79 13.12 -21.70
N SER A 215 19.48 12.62 -22.72
CA SER A 215 19.93 13.43 -23.88
C SER A 215 18.78 14.02 -24.68
N ALA A 216 17.60 13.42 -24.61
CA ALA A 216 16.39 13.91 -25.25
C ALA A 216 15.70 15.05 -24.46
N ILE A 217 16.11 15.28 -23.22
CA ILE A 217 15.48 16.26 -22.32
C ILE A 217 16.29 17.56 -22.37
N PRO A 218 15.68 18.70 -22.75
CA PRO A 218 16.36 19.99 -22.75
C PRO A 218 16.77 20.41 -21.34
N GLU A 219 17.97 21.00 -21.19
CA GLU A 219 18.51 21.46 -19.90
C GLU A 219 17.61 22.48 -19.18
N ARG A 220 16.77 23.23 -19.91
CA ARG A 220 15.86 24.25 -19.35
C ARG A 220 14.46 23.69 -19.06
N LEU A 221 14.36 22.66 -18.22
CA LEU A 221 13.06 22.09 -17.85
C LEU A 221 12.15 23.11 -17.10
N HIS A 222 12.75 24.13 -16.47
CA HIS A 222 12.10 25.04 -15.53
C HIS A 222 11.06 26.02 -16.13
N ARG A 223 11.02 26.27 -17.46
CA ARG A 223 10.12 27.28 -18.05
C ARG A 223 8.79 26.76 -18.60
N THR A 224 8.78 25.56 -19.20
CA THR A 224 7.56 24.97 -19.80
C THR A 224 6.98 23.85 -18.93
N GLY A 225 7.78 23.28 -18.02
CA GLY A 225 7.38 22.29 -17.02
C GLY A 225 6.97 20.93 -17.59
N ALA A 226 6.78 20.77 -18.90
CA ALA A 226 6.28 19.57 -19.57
C ALA A 226 7.08 19.32 -20.86
N PHE A 227 7.66 18.13 -21.00
CA PHE A 227 8.39 17.74 -22.20
C PHE A 227 7.86 16.43 -22.75
N PRO A 228 7.28 16.40 -23.97
CA PRO A 228 6.77 15.18 -24.54
C PRO A 228 7.94 14.23 -24.84
N ILE A 229 7.75 12.94 -24.56
CA ILE A 229 8.75 11.93 -24.92
C ILE A 229 8.86 11.87 -26.45
N PRO A 230 10.07 12.03 -27.04
CA PRO A 230 10.21 12.02 -28.50
C PRO A 230 9.66 10.75 -29.13
N ALA A 231 9.04 10.90 -30.31
CA ALA A 231 8.49 9.77 -31.05
C ALA A 231 9.57 8.78 -31.52
N SER A 232 10.78 9.28 -31.80
CA SER A 232 11.94 8.50 -32.24
C SER A 232 12.55 7.63 -31.14
N LEU A 233 12.31 7.97 -29.87
CA LEU A 233 12.85 7.22 -28.75
C LEU A 233 12.04 5.93 -28.56
N THR A 234 12.73 4.78 -28.60
CA THR A 234 12.12 3.47 -28.41
C THR A 234 12.98 2.61 -27.50
N GLN A 235 12.33 1.81 -26.65
CA GLN A 235 12.97 0.78 -25.85
C GLN A 235 12.10 -0.47 -25.91
N LYS A 236 12.72 -1.61 -26.19
CA LYS A 236 12.03 -2.89 -26.34
C LYS A 236 12.64 -3.93 -25.44
N VAL A 237 11.80 -4.83 -24.97
CA VAL A 237 12.24 -6.02 -24.25
C VAL A 237 12.90 -6.98 -25.23
N SER A 238 14.13 -7.38 -24.94
CA SER A 238 14.83 -8.45 -25.66
C SER A 238 14.37 -9.82 -25.13
N LYS A 239 14.54 -10.03 -23.81
CA LYS A 239 14.14 -11.27 -23.13
C LYS A 239 13.84 -11.04 -21.66
N VAL A 240 13.13 -11.98 -21.05
CA VAL A 240 12.89 -12.07 -19.61
C VAL A 240 13.32 -13.45 -19.14
N GLU A 241 14.16 -13.50 -18.10
CA GLU A 241 14.65 -14.75 -17.54
C GLU A 241 14.60 -14.75 -16.01
N PRO A 242 14.37 -15.90 -15.35
CA PRO A 242 14.48 -15.98 -13.89
C PRO A 242 15.89 -15.63 -13.41
N ALA A 243 16.00 -14.83 -12.36
CA ALA A 243 17.28 -14.33 -11.84
C ALA A 243 17.54 -14.75 -10.37
N GLY A 244 16.91 -15.84 -9.92
CA GLY A 244 17.07 -16.36 -8.57
C GLY A 244 16.26 -15.57 -7.54
N ARG A 245 16.89 -15.22 -6.42
CA ARG A 245 16.26 -14.48 -5.31
C ARG A 245 17.18 -13.38 -4.82
N ALA A 246 16.61 -12.24 -4.46
CA ALA A 246 17.36 -11.08 -4.00
C ALA A 246 16.59 -10.28 -2.95
N ASP A 247 17.29 -9.40 -2.25
CA ASP A 247 16.67 -8.35 -1.43
C ASP A 247 16.13 -7.27 -2.36
N VAL A 248 14.88 -6.88 -2.15
CA VAL A 248 14.15 -6.01 -3.07
C VAL A 248 13.68 -4.73 -2.39
N TYR A 249 13.84 -3.65 -3.11
CA TYR A 249 13.76 -2.27 -2.68
C TYR A 249 12.69 -1.55 -3.49
N ASP A 250 12.19 -0.48 -2.90
CA ASP A 250 11.21 0.39 -3.51
C ASP A 250 11.41 1.83 -3.03
N LEU A 251 10.80 2.76 -3.76
CA LEU A 251 10.78 4.18 -3.43
C LEU A 251 9.36 4.71 -3.59
N THR A 252 9.11 5.96 -3.28
CA THR A 252 7.78 6.57 -3.41
C THR A 252 7.89 7.92 -4.10
N VAL A 253 6.88 8.24 -4.91
CA VAL A 253 6.85 9.40 -5.80
C VAL A 253 5.41 9.85 -5.88
N ASP A 254 5.16 11.04 -5.36
CA ASP A 254 3.80 11.56 -5.25
C ASP A 254 3.23 11.87 -6.65
N LEU A 255 1.92 11.71 -6.77
CA LEU A 255 1.08 12.11 -7.91
C LEU A 255 1.26 11.30 -9.20
N THR A 256 2.49 11.13 -9.70
CA THR A 256 2.75 10.47 -10.99
C THR A 256 2.87 8.95 -10.87
N GLN A 257 3.28 8.44 -9.71
CA GLN A 257 3.37 6.99 -9.43
C GLN A 257 4.24 6.21 -10.44
N ASN A 258 5.27 6.87 -10.97
CA ASN A 258 6.25 6.25 -11.86
C ASN A 258 7.59 7.01 -11.76
N PHE A 259 8.66 6.38 -12.21
CA PHE A 259 9.99 7.00 -12.22
C PHE A 259 10.88 6.43 -13.33
N ALA A 260 11.92 7.19 -13.70
CA ALA A 260 12.91 6.77 -14.68
C ALA A 260 14.04 5.94 -14.07
N LEU A 261 14.30 4.78 -14.67
CA LEU A 261 15.52 4.02 -14.42
C LEU A 261 16.66 4.51 -15.32
N ALA A 262 17.90 4.37 -14.83
CA ALA A 262 19.10 4.59 -15.63
C ALA A 262 19.17 3.66 -16.86
N ALA A 263 18.44 2.54 -16.83
CA ALA A 263 18.24 1.64 -17.97
C ALA A 263 17.48 2.27 -19.16
N GLY A 264 17.00 3.52 -19.02
CA GLY A 264 16.36 4.26 -20.10
C GLY A 264 14.88 3.94 -20.27
N VAL A 265 14.19 3.53 -19.20
CA VAL A 265 12.74 3.26 -19.22
C VAL A 265 12.04 3.86 -18.01
N PHE A 266 10.78 4.21 -18.18
CA PHE A 266 9.89 4.55 -17.08
C PHE A 266 9.20 3.30 -16.55
N VAL A 267 9.20 3.17 -15.23
CA VAL A 267 8.63 2.02 -14.52
C VAL A 267 7.58 2.48 -13.53
N HIS A 268 6.62 1.60 -13.23
CA HIS A 268 5.61 1.88 -12.22
C HIS A 268 6.27 1.98 -10.85
N ASN A 269 5.78 2.91 -10.04
CA ASN A 269 6.24 3.03 -8.67
C ASN A 269 5.36 2.21 -7.72
N SER A 270 5.94 1.47 -6.78
CA SER A 270 5.12 0.84 -5.76
C SER A 270 4.65 1.92 -4.76
N ILE A 271 3.33 1.94 -4.54
CA ILE A 271 2.65 2.98 -3.76
C ILE A 271 2.68 2.58 -2.30
N ASP A 272 3.46 3.26 -1.47
CA ASP A 272 3.47 3.01 -0.02
C ASP A 272 3.20 4.26 0.84
N ASP A 273 3.22 5.48 0.26
CA ASP A 273 3.14 6.72 1.05
C ASP A 273 2.06 7.70 0.56
N ASP A 274 0.91 7.19 0.15
CA ASP A 274 -0.27 8.02 -0.04
C ASP A 274 -1.01 8.26 1.30
N PRO A 275 -1.74 9.39 1.43
CA PRO A 275 -2.74 9.58 2.49
C PRO A 275 -3.65 8.35 2.62
N PRO A 276 -4.26 8.10 3.80
CA PRO A 276 -5.03 6.87 4.10
C PRO A 276 -5.99 6.44 2.97
N ALA A 277 -6.59 7.40 2.27
CA ALA A 277 -7.55 7.22 1.19
C ALA A 277 -7.07 6.48 -0.08
N HIS A 278 -5.78 6.16 -0.23
CA HIS A 278 -5.26 5.55 -1.45
C HIS A 278 -4.85 4.09 -1.26
N MET A 279 -5.14 3.27 -2.28
CA MET A 279 -5.29 1.84 -2.08
C MET A 279 -3.97 1.03 -1.95
N ARG A 280 -3.30 1.07 -0.78
CA ARG A 280 -2.06 0.30 -0.42
C ARG A 280 -2.06 -1.16 -0.89
N TYR A 281 -3.11 -1.89 -0.54
CA TYR A 281 -3.36 -3.24 -1.03
C TYR A 281 -4.32 -3.20 -2.20
N THR A 282 -3.88 -3.73 -3.33
CA THR A 282 -4.69 -3.85 -4.54
C THR A 282 -5.59 -5.05 -4.47
N GLU A 283 -5.21 -6.08 -3.70
CA GLU A 283 -6.01 -7.27 -3.49
C GLU A 283 -6.02 -7.72 -2.02
N ALA A 284 -7.09 -8.40 -1.61
CA ALA A 284 -7.30 -8.88 -0.25
C ALA A 284 -7.91 -10.29 -0.23
N ARG A 285 -7.57 -11.06 0.81
CA ARG A 285 -8.20 -12.34 1.14
C ARG A 285 -8.11 -12.63 2.64
N SER A 286 -8.81 -13.64 3.13
CA SER A 286 -8.67 -14.08 4.53
C SER A 286 -7.28 -14.67 4.81
N PRO A 287 -6.73 -14.47 6.01
CA PRO A 287 -5.38 -14.89 6.36
C PRO A 287 -5.24 -16.40 6.39
N THR A 288 -4.08 -16.89 5.95
CA THR A 288 -3.68 -18.29 6.13
C THR A 288 -3.36 -18.53 7.61
N SER A 289 -3.80 -19.67 8.16
CA SER A 289 -3.47 -20.07 9.54
C SER A 289 -1.99 -20.47 9.64
N LYS A 290 -1.06 -19.54 9.44
CA LYS A 290 0.34 -19.78 9.73
C LYS A 290 0.49 -19.73 11.25
N ARG A 291 0.47 -20.90 11.90
CA ARG A 291 1.14 -21.07 13.21
C ARG A 291 2.59 -20.66 12.99
N ARG A 292 2.94 -19.40 13.30
CA ARG A 292 4.34 -19.02 13.49
C ARG A 292 4.83 -19.91 14.63
N ARG A 293 5.67 -20.90 14.32
CA ARG A 293 6.51 -21.53 15.34
C ARG A 293 7.27 -20.37 15.97
N SER A 294 6.97 -20.09 17.23
CA SER A 294 7.73 -19.14 18.03
C SER A 294 9.20 -19.56 17.95
N THR A 295 10.01 -18.77 17.27
CA THR A 295 11.44 -18.79 17.51
C THR A 295 11.62 -18.52 19.00
N GLY A 296 12.14 -19.53 19.70
CA GLY A 296 12.27 -19.53 21.14
C GLY A 296 13.03 -18.30 21.61
N CYS A 297 12.33 -17.38 22.26
CA CYS A 297 12.96 -16.45 23.18
C CYS A 297 13.42 -17.31 24.36
N ARG A 298 14.73 -17.63 24.42
CA ARG A 298 15.35 -18.14 25.63
C ARG A 298 15.29 -17.00 26.65
N THR A 299 14.23 -16.98 27.44
CA THR A 299 14.25 -16.25 28.70
C THR A 299 15.13 -17.03 29.66
N THR A 300 16.34 -16.52 29.88
CA THR A 300 17.17 -16.86 31.03
C THR A 300 16.31 -16.76 32.28
N THR A 301 15.99 -17.90 32.87
CA THR A 301 15.20 -18.01 34.09
C THR A 301 16.11 -17.63 35.26
N THR A 302 16.08 -16.36 35.68
CA THR A 302 16.49 -16.01 37.04
C THR A 302 15.39 -16.49 37.98
N GLY A 303 15.75 -17.48 38.81
CA GLY A 303 14.84 -18.16 39.71
C GLY A 303 14.24 -17.21 40.76
N ILE A 304 12.92 -17.21 40.84
CA ILE A 304 12.19 -16.80 42.04
C ILE A 304 11.48 -18.05 42.53
N SER A 305 11.97 -18.56 43.66
CA SER A 305 11.46 -19.72 44.39
C SER A 305 10.06 -19.46 44.92
N ASN A 306 9.10 -20.34 44.62
CA ASN A 306 7.80 -20.38 45.28
C ASN A 306 7.94 -20.97 46.70
N PRO A 307 7.21 -20.46 47.71
CA PRO A 307 7.18 -21.05 49.05
C PRO A 307 6.36 -22.36 49.05
N PRO A 308 6.68 -23.33 49.95
CA PRO A 308 6.09 -24.66 49.92
C PRO A 308 4.66 -24.69 50.46
N SER A 309 3.81 -25.48 49.78
CA SER A 309 2.45 -25.79 50.18
C SER A 309 2.42 -26.72 51.40
N SER A 310 1.65 -26.35 52.42
CA SER A 310 1.44 -27.14 53.62
C SER A 310 0.57 -28.36 53.34
N ARG A 311 1.17 -29.55 53.47
CA ARG A 311 0.46 -30.84 53.53
C ARG A 311 -0.32 -30.92 54.85
N ARG A 312 -1.66 -30.97 54.78
CA ARG A 312 -2.50 -31.45 55.90
C ARG A 312 -2.38 -32.97 55.98
N GLY A 313 -1.72 -33.45 57.03
CA GLY A 313 -1.70 -34.85 57.43
C GLY A 313 -2.98 -35.25 58.16
N SER A 314 -3.46 -36.44 57.83
CA SER A 314 -4.48 -37.23 58.53
C SER A 314 -4.11 -37.45 60.00
N ARG A 315 -5.06 -37.23 60.92
CA ARG A 315 -5.02 -37.73 62.29
C ARG A 315 -6.08 -38.82 62.45
N THR A 316 -5.65 -40.01 62.87
CA THR A 316 -6.52 -41.01 63.50
C THR A 316 -6.00 -41.30 64.91
N SER A 317 -6.94 -41.23 65.86
CA SER A 317 -7.06 -42.00 67.12
C SER A 317 -5.91 -42.00 68.14
N SER A 318 -6.16 -41.34 69.27
CA SER A 318 -6.11 -41.94 70.62
C SER A 318 -7.12 -41.20 71.50
#